data_AF-I2H693-F1
#
_entry.id   AF-I2H693-F1
#
_cell.length_a   1.000
_cell.length_b   1.000
_cell.length_c   1.000
_cell.angle_alpha   90.00
_cell.angle_beta   90.00
_cell.angle_gamma   90.00
#
_symmetry.space_group_name_H-M   'P 1'
#
loop_
_entity.id
_entity.type
_entity.pdbx_description
1 polymer ?
#
loop_
_entity_poly.entity_id
_entity_poly.type
_entity_poly.pdbx_seq_one_letter_code
_entity_poly.pdbx_strand_id
1 'polypeptide(L)'
;MDPTTLPQPSPPQQQAPPANLQALPPTVASPAQQIQYKVQLLLHINSILIARVIQIHSNAAAPNASQEIAQHLKRVHSNLQCISQINQGVWNAKPSILDAPTLDSPAPKPTGQSAKEILAKLYLLLNRLFEIW
;
A
#
# COMPACT_ATOMS: atom_id res chain seq x y z
N MET A 1 47.52 51.73 -50.22
CA MET A 1 47.17 52.00 -48.82
C MET A 1 45.92 51.20 -48.52
N ASP A 2 46.04 50.19 -47.68
CA ASP A 2 44.91 49.40 -47.16
C ASP A 2 44.13 50.23 -46.12
N PRO A 3 42.82 49.98 -45.93
CA PRO A 3 42.51 49.13 -44.78
C PRO A 3 41.39 48.10 -45.04
N THR A 4 41.80 46.83 -45.04
CA THR A 4 41.24 45.68 -44.32
C THR A 4 39.88 45.92 -43.66
N THR A 5 38.81 45.50 -44.33
CA THR A 5 37.47 45.36 -43.71
C THR A 5 37.38 43.97 -43.05
N LEU A 6 37.46 43.93 -41.73
CA LEU A 6 37.24 42.72 -40.93
C LEU A 6 35.77 42.25 -41.02
N PRO A 7 35.49 40.94 -41.15
CA PRO A 7 34.12 40.43 -41.02
C PRO A 7 33.68 40.48 -39.55
N GLN A 8 32.50 41.05 -39.34
CA GLN A 8 31.80 41.16 -38.04
C GLN A 8 31.42 39.75 -37.53
N PRO A 9 31.67 39.41 -36.25
CA PRO A 9 31.22 38.14 -35.69
C PRO A 9 29.70 38.16 -35.49
N SER A 10 29.03 37.10 -35.94
CA SER A 10 27.61 36.86 -35.69
C SER A 10 27.31 36.84 -34.18
N PRO A 11 26.16 37.37 -33.73
CA PRO A 11 25.77 37.26 -32.34
C PRO A 11 25.58 35.79 -31.95
N PRO A 12 25.85 35.41 -30.68
CA PRO A 12 25.64 34.05 -30.23
C PRO A 12 24.17 33.67 -30.40
N GLN A 13 23.91 32.57 -31.12
CA GLN A 13 22.60 31.94 -31.13
C GLN A 13 22.24 31.59 -29.70
N GLN A 14 21.25 32.30 -29.17
CA GLN A 14 20.67 32.04 -27.86
C GLN A 14 19.98 30.68 -27.94
N GLN A 15 20.70 29.66 -27.51
CA GLN A 15 20.25 28.28 -27.46
C GLN A 15 19.01 28.25 -26.55
N ALA A 16 17.83 28.03 -27.16
CA ALA A 16 16.60 27.88 -26.40
C ALA A 16 16.79 26.74 -25.37
N PRO A 17 16.35 26.91 -24.11
CA PRO A 17 16.46 25.86 -23.12
C PRO A 17 15.71 24.61 -23.63
N PRO A 18 16.21 23.40 -23.35
CA PRO A 18 15.56 22.19 -23.81
C PRO A 18 14.15 22.12 -23.22
N ALA A 19 13.16 22.18 -24.12
CA ALA A 19 11.78 21.91 -23.82
C ALA A 19 11.63 20.43 -23.47
N ASN A 20 11.69 20.09 -22.18
CA ASN A 20 10.86 19.07 -21.51
C ASN A 20 11.45 18.67 -20.15
N LEU A 21 11.26 19.52 -19.15
CA LEU A 21 10.85 19.05 -17.83
C LEU A 21 9.37 19.38 -17.67
N GLN A 22 8.53 18.95 -18.63
CA GLN A 22 7.11 18.79 -18.33
C GLN A 22 7.05 17.70 -17.27
N ALA A 23 6.94 18.10 -16.01
CA ALA A 23 6.56 17.21 -14.93
C ALA A 23 5.35 16.42 -15.44
N LEU A 24 5.52 15.10 -15.62
CA LEU A 24 4.38 14.26 -15.96
C LEU A 24 3.27 14.60 -14.96
N PRO A 25 2.04 14.88 -15.42
CA PRO A 25 0.93 15.02 -14.50
C PRO A 25 0.89 13.74 -13.63
N PRO A 26 0.68 13.87 -12.31
CA PRO A 26 0.59 12.70 -11.44
C PRO A 26 -0.45 11.78 -12.07
N THR A 27 0.00 10.61 -12.52
CA THR A 27 -0.89 9.67 -13.21
C THR A 27 -1.84 9.13 -12.16
N VAL A 28 -3.01 9.75 -12.05
CA VAL A 28 -4.09 9.25 -11.18
C VAL A 28 -4.46 7.87 -11.70
N ALA A 29 -4.29 6.84 -10.87
CA ALA A 29 -4.59 5.47 -11.24
C ALA A 29 -6.04 5.37 -11.75
N SER A 30 -6.28 4.62 -12.83
CA SER A 30 -7.63 4.42 -13.36
C SER A 30 -8.51 3.69 -12.33
N PRO A 31 -9.85 3.85 -12.35
CA PRO A 31 -10.74 3.17 -11.42
C PRO A 31 -10.53 1.65 -11.36
N ALA A 32 -10.27 1.02 -12.53
CA ALA A 32 -9.93 -0.39 -12.61
C ALA A 32 -8.62 -0.75 -11.89
N GLN A 33 -7.59 0.08 -12.02
CA GLN A 33 -6.31 -0.10 -11.29
C GLN A 33 -6.49 0.09 -9.78
N GLN A 34 -7.30 1.07 -9.36
CA GLN A 34 -7.61 1.29 -7.94
C GLN A 34 -8.32 0.08 -7.33
N ILE A 35 -9.32 -0.47 -8.03
CA ILE A 35 -10.04 -1.68 -7.61
C ILE A 35 -9.09 -2.87 -7.51
N GLN A 36 -8.26 -3.11 -8.53
CA GLN A 36 -7.28 -4.18 -8.50
C GLN A 36 -6.31 -4.03 -7.33
N TYR A 37 -5.84 -2.82 -7.06
CA TYR A 37 -4.94 -2.55 -5.94
C TYR A 37 -5.62 -2.78 -4.58
N LYS A 38 -6.87 -2.35 -4.39
CA LYS A 38 -7.68 -2.64 -3.20
C LYS A 38 -7.77 -4.15 -2.95
N VAL A 39 -8.08 -4.94 -3.99
CA VAL A 39 -8.16 -6.40 -3.90
C VAL A 39 -6.79 -7.02 -3.57
N GLN A 40 -5.72 -6.58 -4.24
CA GLN A 40 -4.36 -7.05 -3.97
C GLN A 40 -3.93 -6.79 -2.53
N LEU A 41 -4.21 -5.59 -2.00
CA LEU A 41 -3.88 -5.24 -0.63
C LEU A 41 -4.64 -6.12 0.38
N LEU A 42 -5.94 -6.34 0.18
CA LEU A 42 -6.75 -7.22 1.03
C LEU A 42 -6.24 -8.67 1.03
N LEU A 43 -5.88 -9.20 -0.15
CA LEU A 43 -5.29 -10.53 -0.28
C LEU A 43 -3.92 -10.62 0.39
N HIS A 44 -3.08 -9.60 0.27
CA HIS A 44 -1.79 -9.57 0.92
C HIS A 44 -1.91 -9.58 2.46
N ILE A 45 -2.84 -8.77 3.01
CA ILE A 45 -3.15 -8.78 4.44
C ILE A 45 -3.63 -10.18 4.88
N ASN A 46 -4.50 -10.83 4.09
CA ASN A 46 -4.96 -12.19 4.39
C ASN A 46 -3.81 -13.20 4.47
N SER A 47 -2.85 -13.15 3.55
CA SER A 47 -1.68 -14.04 3.57
C SER A 47 -0.87 -13.89 4.87
N ILE A 48 -0.68 -12.65 5.35
CA ILE A 48 0.03 -12.40 6.62
C ILE A 48 -0.78 -12.91 7.82
N LEU A 49 -2.09 -12.65 7.84
CA LEU A 49 -2.97 -13.12 8.92
C LEU A 49 -2.98 -14.65 9.01
N ILE A 50 -3.03 -15.35 7.87
CA ILE A 50 -3.00 -16.82 7.81
C ILE A 50 -1.65 -17.35 8.29
N ALA A 51 -0.54 -16.78 7.84
CA ALA A 51 0.79 -17.15 8.33
C ALA A 51 0.88 -17.01 9.87
N ARG A 52 0.24 -15.97 10.42
CA ARG A 52 0.19 -15.75 11.88
C ARG A 52 -0.68 -16.78 12.59
N VAL A 53 -1.84 -17.14 12.03
CA VAL A 53 -2.69 -18.23 12.54
C VAL A 53 -1.91 -19.54 12.61
N ILE A 54 -1.16 -19.88 11.56
CA ILE A 54 -0.33 -21.08 11.53
C ILE A 54 0.73 -21.04 12.64
N GLN A 55 1.44 -19.91 12.80
CA GLN A 55 2.44 -19.76 13.86
C GLN A 55 1.85 -19.92 15.27
N ILE A 56 0.69 -19.31 15.54
CA ILE A 56 0.01 -19.40 16.84
C ILE A 56 -0.48 -20.83 17.06
N HIS A 57 -1.05 -21.46 16.04
CA HIS A 57 -1.54 -22.83 16.12
C HIS A 57 -0.40 -23.83 16.37
N SER A 58 0.77 -23.64 15.75
CA SER A 58 1.97 -24.46 16.03
C SER A 58 2.49 -24.28 17.46
N ASN A 59 2.14 -23.20 18.15
CA ASN A 59 2.53 -22.89 19.52
C ASN A 59 1.34 -22.95 20.50
N ALA A 60 0.45 -23.94 20.30
CA ALA A 60 -0.86 -24.07 20.97
C ALA A 60 -0.85 -24.13 22.51
N ALA A 61 0.32 -24.12 23.17
CA ALA A 61 0.44 -24.08 24.62
C ALA A 61 0.08 -22.71 25.24
N ALA A 62 -0.11 -21.65 24.44
CA ALA A 62 -0.45 -20.33 24.96
C ALA A 62 -1.94 -20.25 25.39
N PRO A 63 -2.25 -19.73 26.59
CA PRO A 63 -3.60 -19.73 27.16
C PRO A 63 -4.65 -18.95 26.34
N ASN A 64 -4.21 -18.11 25.38
CA ASN A 64 -5.09 -17.29 24.53
C ASN A 64 -5.02 -17.65 23.03
N ALA A 65 -4.33 -18.73 22.66
CA ALA A 65 -4.07 -19.08 21.26
C ALA A 65 -5.37 -19.19 20.43
N SER A 66 -6.40 -19.85 20.95
CA SER A 66 -7.69 -20.01 20.26
C SER A 66 -8.41 -18.69 20.03
N GLN A 67 -8.35 -17.76 21.00
CA GLN A 67 -8.97 -16.45 20.87
C GLN A 67 -8.22 -15.60 19.83
N GLU A 68 -6.88 -15.61 19.87
CA GLU A 68 -6.07 -14.93 18.87
C GLU A 68 -6.32 -15.48 17.47
N ILE A 69 -6.35 -16.81 17.29
CA ILE A 69 -6.68 -17.45 16.01
C ILE A 69 -8.05 -16.98 15.51
N ALA A 70 -9.07 -17.01 16.36
CA ALA A 70 -10.41 -16.57 15.99
C ALA A 70 -10.44 -15.09 15.55
N GLN A 71 -9.68 -14.21 16.20
CA GLN A 71 -9.58 -12.80 15.85
C GLN A 71 -8.92 -12.57 14.48
N HIS A 72 -7.89 -13.35 14.14
CA HIS A 72 -7.25 -13.29 12.83
C HIS A 72 -8.17 -13.83 11.73
N LEU A 73 -8.86 -14.95 11.99
CA LEU A 73 -9.82 -15.53 11.04
C LEU A 73 -11.02 -14.61 10.78
N LYS A 74 -11.54 -13.90 11.80
CA LYS A 74 -12.59 -12.88 11.61
C LYS A 74 -12.18 -11.78 10.63
N ARG A 75 -10.92 -11.34 10.71
CA ARG A 75 -10.35 -10.34 9.79
C ARG A 75 -10.21 -10.88 8.37
N VAL A 76 -9.72 -12.12 8.22
CA VAL A 76 -9.67 -12.80 6.92
C VAL A 76 -11.06 -12.87 6.29
N HIS A 77 -12.07 -13.26 7.06
CA HIS A 77 -13.46 -13.31 6.59
C HIS A 77 -13.97 -11.94 6.16
N SER A 78 -13.77 -10.91 6.98
CA SER A 78 -14.14 -9.52 6.64
C SER A 78 -13.50 -9.05 5.32
N ASN A 79 -12.22 -9.34 5.10
CA ASN A 79 -11.51 -8.98 3.88
C ASN A 79 -12.05 -9.74 2.66
N LEU A 80 -12.30 -11.05 2.79
CA LEU A 80 -12.87 -11.87 1.71
C LEU A 80 -14.29 -11.42 1.35
N GLN A 81 -15.10 -11.05 2.34
CA GLN A 81 -16.43 -10.49 2.12
C GLN A 81 -16.35 -9.17 1.35
N CYS A 82 -15.40 -8.29 1.69
CA CYS A 82 -15.17 -7.05 0.95
C CYS A 82 -14.75 -7.32 -0.50
N ILE A 83 -13.83 -8.27 -0.74
CA ILE A 83 -13.42 -8.68 -2.09
C ILE A 83 -14.63 -9.18 -2.90
N SER A 84 -15.48 -10.02 -2.28
CA SER A 84 -16.68 -10.53 -2.93
C SER A 84 -17.63 -9.40 -3.36
N GLN A 85 -17.86 -8.41 -2.49
CA GLN A 85 -18.68 -7.24 -2.82
C GLN A 85 -18.08 -6.41 -3.96
N ILE A 86 -16.77 -6.17 -3.93
CA ILE A 86 -16.05 -5.46 -5.01
C ILE A 86 -16.24 -6.20 -6.35
N ASN A 87 -16.08 -7.53 -6.35
CA ASN A 87 -16.24 -8.36 -7.54
C ASN A 87 -17.68 -8.41 -8.06
N GLN A 88 -18.67 -8.15 -7.20
CA GLN A 88 -20.09 -8.02 -7.57
C GLN A 88 -20.47 -6.62 -8.05
N GLY A 89 -19.52 -5.68 -8.12
CA GLY A 89 -19.75 -4.31 -8.59
C GLY A 89 -19.99 -3.28 -7.47
N VAL A 90 -19.91 -3.67 -6.20
CA VAL A 90 -20.01 -2.74 -5.07
C VAL A 90 -18.63 -2.13 -4.79
N TRP A 91 -18.23 -1.15 -5.59
CA TRP A 91 -16.86 -0.61 -5.59
C TRP A 91 -16.51 0.21 -4.33
N ASN A 92 -17.53 0.70 -3.63
CA ASN A 92 -17.41 1.42 -2.36
C ASN A 92 -17.50 0.49 -1.13
N ALA A 93 -17.54 -0.83 -1.34
CA ALA A 93 -17.50 -1.79 -0.24
C ALA A 93 -16.25 -1.57 0.62
N LYS A 94 -16.41 -1.70 1.93
CA LYS A 94 -15.32 -1.59 2.90
C LYS A 94 -15.27 -2.84 3.77
N PRO A 95 -14.09 -3.28 4.19
CA PRO A 95 -13.97 -4.32 5.20
C PRO A 95 -14.68 -3.86 6.49
N SER A 96 -15.41 -4.75 7.14
CA SER A 96 -16.07 -4.46 8.42
C SER A 96 -15.08 -4.28 9.57
N ILE A 97 -13.83 -4.73 9.40
CA ILE A 97 -12.73 -4.56 10.35
C ILE A 97 -11.59 -3.82 9.65
N LEU A 98 -11.44 -2.53 9.97
CA LEU A 98 -10.37 -1.66 9.46
C LEU A 98 -9.27 -1.39 10.49
N ASP A 99 -9.53 -1.73 11.75
CA ASP A 99 -8.57 -1.56 12.83
C ASP A 99 -7.49 -2.63 12.79
N ALA A 100 -6.26 -2.21 13.06
CA ALA A 100 -5.16 -3.14 13.28
C ALA A 100 -5.50 -4.10 14.44
N PRO A 101 -5.02 -5.35 14.41
CA PRO A 101 -5.19 -6.27 15.54
C PRO A 101 -4.66 -5.64 16.85
N THR A 102 -5.50 -5.57 17.88
CA THR A 102 -5.09 -5.12 19.23
C THR A 102 -4.10 -6.14 19.80
N LEU A 103 -2.89 -5.67 20.07
CA LEU A 103 -1.78 -6.46 20.59
C LEU A 103 -1.62 -6.21 22.09
N ASP A 104 -2.68 -6.42 22.87
CA ASP A 104 -2.67 -6.26 24.34
C ASP A 104 -2.00 -7.44 25.07
N SER A 105 -0.92 -7.99 24.52
CA SER A 105 -0.11 -9.00 25.22
C SER A 105 1.22 -8.37 25.63
N PRO A 106 1.43 -8.07 26.94
CA PRO A 106 2.70 -7.61 27.48
C PRO A 106 3.63 -8.82 27.60
N ALA A 107 4.20 -9.27 26.48
CA ALA A 107 5.26 -10.27 26.47
C ALA A 107 6.55 -9.65 25.92
N PRO A 108 7.66 -9.69 26.67
CA PRO A 108 8.91 -9.09 26.23
C PRO A 108 9.60 -9.98 25.19
N LYS A 109 10.34 -9.31 24.28
CA LYS A 109 11.53 -9.78 23.54
C LYS A 109 11.34 -10.48 22.15
N PRO A 110 12.37 -10.40 21.26
CA PRO A 110 12.31 -9.45 20.15
C PRO A 110 12.79 -10.10 18.84
N THR A 111 11.88 -10.69 18.07
CA THR A 111 12.19 -11.11 16.68
C THR A 111 11.00 -10.96 15.74
N GLY A 112 9.78 -10.84 16.28
CA GLY A 112 8.54 -10.64 15.49
C GLY A 112 8.04 -9.20 15.39
N GLN A 113 8.79 -8.20 15.86
CA GLN A 113 8.38 -6.78 15.82
C GLN A 113 8.12 -6.31 14.38
N SER A 114 8.98 -6.69 13.44
CA SER A 114 8.85 -6.30 12.02
C SER A 114 7.50 -6.73 11.42
N ALA A 115 7.07 -7.99 11.63
CA ALA A 115 5.80 -8.47 11.07
C ALA A 115 4.57 -7.77 11.68
N LYS A 116 4.62 -7.45 12.97
CA LYS A 116 3.55 -6.71 13.66
C LYS A 116 3.46 -5.26 13.16
N GLU A 117 4.61 -4.60 13.01
CA GLU A 117 4.70 -3.23 12.48
C GLU A 117 4.28 -3.16 11.02
N ILE A 118 4.65 -4.16 10.21
CA ILE A 118 4.20 -4.28 8.82
C ILE A 118 2.68 -4.41 8.77
N LEU A 119 2.09 -5.30 9.57
CA LEU A 119 0.64 -5.47 9.58
C LEU A 119 -0.08 -4.18 9.98
N ALA A 120 0.39 -3.48 11.02
CA ALA A 120 -0.17 -2.20 11.43
C ALA A 120 -0.09 -1.14 10.31
N LYS A 121 1.06 -1.04 9.63
CA LYS A 121 1.23 -0.14 8.47
C LYS A 121 0.29 -0.50 7.31
N LEU A 122 0.06 -1.79 7.06
CA LEU A 122 -0.87 -2.25 6.04
C LEU A 122 -2.32 -1.91 6.37
N TYR A 123 -2.74 -2.00 7.65
CA TYR A 123 -4.08 -1.56 8.06
C TYR A 123 -4.25 -0.03 7.97
N LEU A 124 -3.20 0.74 8.28
CA LEU A 124 -3.21 2.19 8.08
C LEU A 124 -3.34 2.56 6.59
N LEU A 125 -2.57 1.87 5.74
CA LEU A 125 -2.68 2.01 4.28
C LEU A 125 -4.08 1.60 3.80
N LEU A 126 -4.61 0.48 4.28
CA LEU A 126 -5.94 -0.02 3.95
C LEU A 126 -7.01 1.03 4.29
N ASN A 127 -6.97 1.57 5.50
CA ASN A 127 -7.93 2.59 5.93
C ASN A 127 -7.85 3.81 5.01
N ARG A 128 -6.64 4.31 4.76
CA ARG A 128 -6.45 5.49 3.91
C ARG A 128 -6.87 5.24 2.46
N LEU A 129 -6.62 4.04 1.94
CA LEU A 129 -6.97 3.65 0.58
C LEU A 129 -8.49 3.65 0.36
N PHE A 130 -9.25 3.11 1.32
CA PHE A 130 -10.71 3.04 1.26
C PHE A 130 -11.39 4.36 1.68
N GLU A 131 -10.65 5.32 2.24
CA GLU A 131 -11.12 6.69 2.43
C GLU A 131 -10.98 7.55 1.18
N ILE A 132 -9.86 7.44 0.46
CA ILE A 132 -9.55 8.29 -0.70
C ILE A 132 -10.20 7.77 -1.98
N TRP A 133 -10.19 6.44 -2.20
CA TRP A 133 -10.68 5.78 -3.41
C TRP A 133 -11.97 5.01 -3.15
#